data_AF-X1P114-F1
#
_entry.id   AF-X1P114-F1
#
_cell.length_a   1.000
_cell.length_b   1.000
_cell.length_c   1.000
_cell.angle_alpha   90.00
_cell.angle_beta   90.00
_cell.angle_gamma   90.00
#
_symmetry.space_group_name_H-M   'P 1'
#
loop_
_entity.id
_entity.type
_entity.pdbx_description
1 polymer ?
#
loop_
_entity_poly.entity_id
_entity_poly.type
_entity_poly.pdbx_seq_one_letter_code
_entity_poly.pdbx_strand_id
1 'polypeptide(L)'
;MGFKESSLRSLVTAMKAIQESGFPVYKTVYDTFHHYIGPDTFEIIKNDYDISYTGLVHISGAESNVPIEEYIDNHRILVTAKDGLRTKDQIALLLKLGYKGNISFEPFSKKVKEMEIKKIKSAINNSIEYISK
;
A
#
# COMPACT_ATOMS: atom_id res chain seq x y z
N MET A 1 10.19 -4.24 1.18
CA MET A 1 9.84 -3.02 1.95
C MET A 1 8.90 -3.44 3.09
N GLY A 2 8.75 -2.67 4.17
CA GLY A 2 7.84 -2.98 5.28
C GLY A 2 8.28 -4.11 6.23
N PHE A 3 8.58 -5.32 5.71
CA PHE A 3 8.98 -6.48 6.51
C PHE A 3 10.24 -6.23 7.35
N LYS A 4 10.37 -6.90 8.50
CA LYS A 4 11.52 -6.72 9.41
C LYS A 4 12.86 -7.10 8.75
N GLU A 5 12.83 -8.08 7.85
CA GLU A 5 14.00 -8.58 7.11
C GLU A 5 14.39 -7.67 5.94
N SER A 6 13.54 -6.71 5.55
CA SER A 6 13.86 -5.77 4.48
C SER A 6 14.92 -4.78 4.95
N SER A 7 15.99 -4.60 4.16
CA SER A 7 17.05 -3.62 4.40
C SER A 7 16.58 -2.16 4.30
N LEU A 8 15.49 -1.91 3.56
CA LEU A 8 14.83 -0.61 3.44
C LEU A 8 13.33 -0.79 3.70
N ARG A 9 12.83 -0.14 4.75
CA ARG A 9 11.44 -0.27 5.22
C ARG A 9 10.65 1.03 5.20
N SER A 10 11.33 2.16 5.34
CA SER A 10 10.73 3.50 5.38
C SER A 10 10.65 4.10 3.97
N LEU A 11 9.46 4.58 3.61
CA LEU A 11 9.20 5.42 2.44
C LEU A 11 9.93 6.76 2.53
N VAL A 12 10.04 7.34 3.73
CA VAL A 12 10.79 8.59 3.93
C VAL A 12 12.28 8.36 3.69
N THR A 13 12.86 7.29 4.22
CA THR A 13 14.26 6.93 3.93
C THR A 13 14.46 6.66 2.44
N ALA A 14 13.55 5.93 1.79
CA ALA A 14 13.62 5.66 0.35
C ALA A 14 13.58 6.95 -0.49
N MET A 15 12.69 7.88 -0.15
CA MET A 15 12.58 9.19 -0.79
C MET A 15 13.87 10.00 -0.61
N LYS A 16 14.42 10.08 0.61
CA LYS A 16 15.67 10.79 0.89
C LYS A 16 16.84 10.20 0.10
N ALA A 17 16.95 8.88 0.03
CA ALA A 17 17.97 8.23 -0.80
C ALA A 17 17.82 8.58 -2.30
N ILE A 18 16.59 8.66 -2.81
CA ILE A 18 16.34 9.12 -4.19
C ILE A 18 16.79 10.58 -4.37
N GLN A 19 16.46 11.46 -3.42
CA GLN A 19 16.90 12.87 -3.44
C GLN A 19 18.43 12.99 -3.45
N GLU A 20 19.10 12.27 -2.56
CA GLU A 20 20.57 12.24 -2.43
C GLU A 20 21.26 11.66 -3.67
N SER A 21 20.62 10.72 -4.36
CA SER A 21 21.16 10.14 -5.59
C SER A 21 21.32 11.18 -6.71
N GLY A 22 20.57 12.30 -6.67
CA GLY A 22 20.56 13.32 -7.71
C GLY A 22 19.89 12.89 -9.02
N PHE A 23 19.37 11.66 -9.13
CA PHE A 23 18.69 11.16 -10.33
C PHE A 23 17.18 11.45 -10.28
N PRO A 24 16.66 12.36 -11.11
CA PRO A 24 15.27 12.82 -11.01
C PRO A 24 14.23 11.80 -11.50
N VAL A 25 14.68 10.72 -12.15
CA VAL A 25 13.82 9.71 -12.77
C VAL A 25 13.32 8.66 -11.77
N TYR A 26 13.97 8.51 -10.62
CA TYR A 26 13.54 7.55 -9.63
C TYR A 26 12.36 8.07 -8.81
N LYS A 27 11.44 7.17 -8.52
CA LYS A 27 10.25 7.39 -7.71
C LYS A 27 10.04 6.19 -6.80
N THR A 28 9.38 6.41 -5.68
CA THR A 28 8.97 5.31 -4.79
C THR A 28 7.66 4.70 -5.27
N VAL A 29 7.49 3.41 -5.02
CA VAL A 29 6.16 2.76 -5.01
C VAL A 29 5.65 2.82 -3.57
N TYR A 30 4.50 3.45 -3.37
CA TYR A 30 3.82 3.44 -2.08
C TYR A 30 2.94 2.19 -2.01
N ASP A 31 3.35 1.20 -1.22
CA ASP A 31 2.56 0.00 -0.99
C ASP A 31 1.88 0.09 0.39
N THR A 32 0.55 0.08 0.39
CA THR A 32 -0.27 0.21 1.60
C THR A 32 -0.04 -0.90 2.64
N PHE A 33 0.29 -2.11 2.19
CA PHE A 33 0.63 -3.21 3.09
C PHE A 33 1.99 -2.95 3.73
N HIS A 34 3.00 -2.60 2.92
CA HIS A 34 4.35 -2.33 3.43
C HIS A 34 4.42 -1.09 4.31
N HIS A 35 3.63 -0.06 4.04
CA HIS A 35 3.53 1.10 4.92
C HIS A 35 2.88 0.70 6.26
N TYR A 36 1.79 -0.07 6.25
CA TYR A 36 1.12 -0.50 7.48
C TYR A 36 2.03 -1.31 8.42
N ILE A 37 2.82 -2.24 7.88
CA ILE A 37 3.78 -3.04 8.68
C ILE A 37 5.14 -2.36 8.86
N GLY A 38 5.32 -1.19 8.24
CA GLY A 38 6.55 -0.41 8.23
C GLY A 38 6.69 0.49 9.45
N PRO A 39 7.81 1.22 9.54
CA PRO A 39 8.08 2.13 10.65
C PRO A 39 7.41 3.51 10.50
N ASP A 40 6.99 3.89 9.28
CA ASP A 40 6.43 5.21 9.02
C ASP A 40 4.96 5.25 9.44
N THR A 41 4.61 6.20 10.31
CA THR A 41 3.22 6.44 10.70
C THR A 41 2.53 7.38 9.70
N PHE A 42 1.20 7.48 9.78
CA PHE A 42 0.45 8.50 9.04
C PHE A 42 0.97 9.93 9.29
N GLU A 43 1.45 10.22 10.50
CA GLU A 43 2.02 11.52 10.84
C GLU A 43 3.37 11.75 10.16
N ILE A 44 4.23 10.75 10.13
CA ILE A 44 5.50 10.78 9.39
C ILE A 44 5.23 10.98 7.89
N ILE A 45 4.29 10.23 7.30
CA ILE A 45 3.92 10.42 5.89
C ILE A 45 3.37 11.82 5.64
N LYS A 46 2.57 12.37 6.55
CA LYS A 46 1.99 13.70 6.39
C LYS A 46 3.03 14.82 6.46
N ASN A 47 4.02 14.68 7.33
CA ASN A 47 4.94 15.77 7.67
C ASN A 47 6.29 15.67 6.95
N ASP A 48 6.80 14.45 6.73
CA ASP A 48 8.18 14.19 6.31
C ASP A 48 8.31 13.56 4.92
N TYR A 49 7.19 13.18 4.27
CA TYR A 49 7.18 12.56 2.95
C TYR A 49 6.59 13.49 1.89
N ASP A 50 7.39 13.80 0.87
CA ASP A 50 6.95 14.52 -0.32
C ASP A 50 6.30 13.55 -1.31
N ILE A 51 4.97 13.66 -1.41
CA ILE A 51 4.12 12.86 -2.31
C ILE A 51 4.52 12.97 -3.79
N SER A 52 5.23 14.04 -4.19
CA SER A 52 5.72 14.21 -5.56
C SER A 52 6.74 13.12 -5.96
N TYR A 53 7.35 12.43 -4.99
CA TYR A 53 8.24 11.30 -5.20
C TYR A 53 7.52 9.96 -5.36
N THR A 54 6.19 9.90 -5.20
CA THR A 54 5.41 8.68 -5.48
C THR A 54 5.14 8.52 -6.97
N GLY A 55 5.61 7.42 -7.56
CA GLY A 55 5.35 7.08 -8.97
C GLY A 55 4.11 6.21 -9.16
N LEU A 56 3.84 5.34 -8.18
CA LEU A 56 2.76 4.35 -8.21
C LEU A 56 2.30 4.03 -6.78
N VAL A 57 1.00 3.77 -6.60
CA VAL A 57 0.45 3.27 -5.35
C VAL A 57 -0.03 1.83 -5.56
N HIS A 58 0.47 0.90 -4.74
CA HIS A 58 -0.01 -0.46 -4.65
C HIS A 58 -0.97 -0.62 -3.46
N ILE A 59 -2.13 -1.22 -3.74
CA ILE A 59 -3.18 -1.45 -2.75
C ILE A 59 -3.48 -2.93 -2.59
N SER A 60 -3.62 -3.35 -1.34
CA SER A 60 -4.21 -4.63 -0.96
C SER A 60 -4.93 -4.46 0.37
N GLY A 61 -5.80 -5.39 0.70
CA GLY A 61 -6.42 -5.49 2.02
C GLY A 61 -5.86 -6.66 2.80
N ALA A 62 -6.10 -6.68 4.11
CA ALA A 62 -5.88 -7.86 4.94
C ALA A 62 -6.91 -7.92 6.08
N GLU A 63 -7.51 -9.10 6.31
CA GLU A 63 -8.50 -9.33 7.37
C GLU A 63 -7.93 -10.21 8.50
N SER A 64 -6.61 -10.21 8.68
CA SER A 64 -5.94 -11.04 9.69
C SER A 64 -5.91 -10.36 11.06
N ASN A 65 -5.94 -11.16 12.13
CA ASN A 65 -5.78 -10.71 13.52
C ASN A 65 -4.43 -11.12 14.12
N VAL A 66 -3.49 -11.56 13.28
CA VAL A 66 -2.13 -11.89 13.73
C VAL A 66 -1.38 -10.61 14.13
N PRO A 67 -0.35 -10.70 14.99
CA PRO A 67 0.56 -9.59 15.23
C PRO A 67 1.15 -9.04 13.93
N ILE A 68 1.44 -7.73 13.88
CA ILE A 68 1.99 -7.05 12.69
C ILE A 68 3.26 -7.76 12.17
N GLU A 69 4.04 -8.32 13.08
CA GLU A 69 5.27 -9.09 12.81
C GLU A 69 5.05 -10.38 12.03
N GLU A 70 3.85 -10.95 12.10
CA GLU A 70 3.50 -12.22 11.46
C GLU A 70 2.78 -12.00 10.13
N TYR A 71 2.60 -10.75 9.71
CA TYR A 71 2.04 -10.47 8.39
C TYR A 71 3.01 -10.94 7.29
N ILE A 72 2.48 -11.76 6.38
CA ILE A 72 3.16 -12.24 5.17
C ILE A 72 2.32 -11.88 3.95
N ASP A 73 2.91 -11.94 2.76
CA ASP A 73 2.21 -11.61 1.51
C ASP A 73 0.94 -12.46 1.30
N ASN A 74 0.90 -13.70 1.79
CA ASN A 74 -0.30 -14.53 1.66
C ASN A 74 -1.53 -13.98 2.42
N HIS A 75 -1.37 -13.01 3.31
CA HIS A 75 -2.48 -12.29 3.94
C HIS A 75 -3.09 -11.20 3.05
N ARG A 76 -2.40 -10.82 1.96
CA ARG A 76 -2.81 -9.74 1.06
C ARG A 76 -3.94 -10.19 0.14
N ILE A 77 -5.14 -9.71 0.42
CA ILE A 77 -6.36 -9.90 -0.36
C ILE A 77 -6.74 -8.61 -1.11
N LEU A 78 -7.87 -8.63 -1.83
CA LEU A 78 -8.50 -7.40 -2.31
C LEU A 78 -9.08 -6.60 -1.13
N VAL A 79 -9.19 -5.28 -1.27
CA VAL A 79 -9.64 -4.39 -0.19
C VAL A 79 -11.13 -4.60 0.06
N THR A 80 -11.51 -4.83 1.32
CA THR A 80 -12.90 -5.01 1.73
C THR A 80 -13.25 -4.06 2.89
N ALA A 81 -14.52 -4.02 3.28
CA ALA A 81 -14.97 -3.29 4.46
C ALA A 81 -14.37 -3.79 5.80
N LYS A 82 -13.75 -4.97 5.80
CA LYS A 82 -13.09 -5.55 6.98
C LYS A 82 -11.57 -5.36 6.96
N ASP A 83 -11.06 -4.58 6.02
CA ASP A 83 -9.63 -4.32 5.90
C ASP A 83 -9.03 -3.74 7.19
N GLY A 84 -8.04 -4.45 7.74
CA GLY A 84 -7.29 -4.04 8.93
C GLY A 84 -6.09 -3.13 8.61
N LEU A 85 -5.69 -3.02 7.34
CA LEU A 85 -4.53 -2.21 6.93
C LEU A 85 -4.84 -0.71 6.87
N ARG A 86 -6.11 -0.33 7.03
CA ARG A 86 -6.60 1.04 6.84
C ARG A 86 -6.27 1.57 5.44
N THR A 87 -6.29 0.69 4.42
CA THR A 87 -5.91 1.03 3.04
C THR A 87 -6.70 2.21 2.50
N LYS A 88 -7.99 2.30 2.83
CA LYS A 88 -8.84 3.44 2.46
C LYS A 88 -8.36 4.77 3.08
N ASP A 89 -7.99 4.76 4.36
CA ASP A 89 -7.46 5.95 5.04
C ASP A 89 -6.10 6.37 4.46
N GLN A 90 -5.24 5.39 4.13
CA GLN A 90 -3.97 5.65 3.48
C GLN A 90 -4.18 6.33 2.12
N ILE A 91 -5.07 5.80 1.27
CA ILE A 91 -5.42 6.42 -0.03
C ILE A 91 -5.96 7.84 0.18
N ALA A 92 -6.87 8.05 1.13
CA ALA A 92 -7.41 9.37 1.42
C ALA A 92 -6.32 10.37 1.84
N LEU A 93 -5.35 9.95 2.65
CA LEU A 93 -4.17 10.77 2.99
C LEU A 93 -3.37 11.13 1.74
N LEU A 94 -3.02 10.16 0.89
CA LEU A 94 -2.22 10.41 -0.32
C LEU A 94 -2.91 11.37 -1.28
N LEU A 95 -4.22 11.20 -1.49
CA LEU A 95 -5.02 12.11 -2.32
C LEU A 95 -5.04 13.53 -1.74
N LYS A 96 -5.18 13.66 -0.41
CA LYS A 96 -5.13 14.95 0.29
C LYS A 96 -3.76 15.62 0.19
N LEU A 97 -2.68 14.84 0.21
CA LEU A 97 -1.32 15.33 -0.01
C LEU A 97 -1.10 15.76 -1.48
N GLY A 98 -1.94 15.29 -2.40
CA GLY A 98 -1.94 15.73 -3.80
C GLY A 98 -1.54 14.65 -4.80
N TYR A 99 -1.54 13.37 -4.40
CA TYR A 99 -1.31 12.27 -5.33
C TYR A 99 -2.38 12.22 -6.42
N LYS A 100 -1.96 12.12 -7.68
CA LYS A 100 -2.84 12.06 -8.87
C LYS A 100 -2.47 10.92 -9.82
N GLY A 101 -1.58 10.02 -9.39
CA GLY A 101 -1.09 8.90 -10.19
C GLY A 101 -2.00 7.68 -10.12
N ASN A 102 -1.52 6.58 -10.69
CA ASN A 102 -2.26 5.32 -10.74
C ASN A 102 -2.28 4.60 -9.38
N ILE A 103 -3.43 4.02 -9.06
CA ILE A 103 -3.61 3.10 -7.92
C ILE A 103 -3.83 1.70 -8.50
N SER A 104 -2.96 0.75 -8.15
CA SER A 104 -2.96 -0.61 -8.68
C SER A 104 -3.22 -1.64 -7.56
N PHE A 105 -4.07 -2.63 -7.84
CA PHE A 105 -4.29 -3.75 -6.93
C PHE A 105 -3.12 -4.72 -6.95
N GLU A 106 -2.61 -5.10 -5.78
CA GLU A 106 -1.51 -6.06 -5.62
C GLU A 106 -1.79 -7.09 -4.51
N PRO A 107 -2.83 -7.95 -4.65
CA PRO A 107 -3.08 -9.06 -3.73
C PRO A 107 -2.18 -10.27 -4.05
N PHE A 108 -1.72 -10.98 -3.02
CA PHE A 108 -0.86 -12.17 -3.16
C PHE A 108 -1.46 -13.46 -2.57
N SER A 109 -2.55 -13.35 -1.82
CA SER A 109 -3.17 -14.47 -1.13
C SER A 109 -3.55 -15.60 -2.10
N LYS A 110 -3.33 -16.84 -1.65
CA LYS A 110 -3.81 -18.04 -2.33
C LYS A 110 -5.32 -17.98 -2.62
N LYS A 111 -6.10 -17.42 -1.67
CA LYS A 111 -7.55 -17.19 -1.82
C LYS A 111 -7.90 -16.35 -3.06
N VAL A 112 -7.14 -15.30 -3.36
CA VAL A 112 -7.37 -14.47 -4.56
C VAL A 112 -6.87 -15.20 -5.80
N LYS A 113 -5.70 -15.85 -5.75
CA LYS A 113 -5.13 -16.59 -6.88
C LYS A 113 -5.99 -17.75 -7.36
N GLU A 114 -6.69 -18.42 -6.44
CA GLU A 114 -7.56 -19.56 -6.73
C GLU A 114 -9.02 -19.15 -6.99
N MET A 115 -9.31 -17.85 -7.00
CA MET A 115 -10.66 -17.35 -7.24
C MET A 115 -11.07 -17.55 -8.71
N GLU A 116 -12.27 -18.07 -8.94
CA GLU A 116 -12.83 -18.16 -10.28
C GLU A 116 -12.90 -16.79 -10.98
N ILE A 117 -12.62 -16.74 -12.28
CA ILE A 117 -12.57 -15.50 -13.08
C ILE A 117 -13.87 -14.67 -12.97
N LYS A 118 -15.05 -15.31 -12.89
CA LYS A 118 -16.31 -14.57 -12.71
C LYS A 118 -16.38 -13.87 -11.34
N LYS A 119 -15.87 -14.53 -10.30
CA LYS A 119 -15.84 -14.00 -8.93
C LYS A 119 -14.77 -12.91 -8.77
N ILE A 120 -13.60 -13.05 -9.41
CA ILE A 120 -12.53 -12.04 -9.29
C ILE A 120 -12.96 -10.69 -9.86
N LYS A 121 -13.69 -10.67 -10.98
CA LYS A 121 -14.23 -9.44 -11.56
C LYS A 121 -15.18 -8.73 -10.59
N SER A 122 -16.11 -9.49 -9.99
CA SER A 122 -17.03 -8.92 -9.00
C SER A 122 -16.31 -8.43 -7.75
N ALA A 123 -15.29 -9.16 -7.28
CA ALA A 123 -14.53 -8.77 -6.10
C ALA A 123 -13.71 -7.49 -6.33
N ILE A 124 -13.10 -7.34 -7.50
CA ILE A 124 -12.39 -6.11 -7.89
C ILE A 124 -13.37 -4.92 -7.94
N ASN A 125 -14.52 -5.09 -8.58
CA ASN A 125 -15.54 -4.03 -8.65
C ASN A 125 -16.02 -3.61 -7.25
N ASN A 126 -16.29 -4.57 -6.37
CA ASN A 126 -16.69 -4.28 -4.99
C ASN A 126 -15.58 -3.53 -4.22
N SER A 127 -14.31 -3.88 -4.47
CA SER A 127 -13.17 -3.19 -3.85
C SER A 127 -13.06 -1.74 -4.33
N ILE A 128 -13.21 -1.51 -5.65
CA ILE A 128 -13.24 -0.17 -6.24
C ILE A 128 -14.39 0.65 -5.63
N GLU A 129 -15.60 0.10 -5.60
CA GLU A 129 -16.76 0.77 -5.03
C GLU A 129 -16.55 1.13 -3.55
N TYR A 130 -15.96 0.23 -2.76
CA TYR A 130 -15.68 0.48 -1.36
C TYR A 130 -14.64 1.59 -1.14
N ILE A 131 -13.58 1.61 -1.94
CA ILE A 131 -12.50 2.60 -1.85
C ILE A 131 -12.94 3.98 -2.36
N SER A 132 -13.77 4.02 -3.40
CA SER A 132 -14.20 5.26 -4.06
C SER A 132 -15.36 5.99 -3.36
N LYS A 133 -16.09 5.32 -2.46
CA LYS A 133 -17.10 5.95 -1.58
C LYS A 133 -16.46 6.65 -0.41
#